data_AF-A0A9P7T9G7-F1
#
_entry.id   AF-A0A9P7T9G7-F1
#
_cell.length_a   1.000
_cell.length_b   1.000
_cell.length_c   1.000
_cell.angle_alpha   90.00
_cell.angle_beta   90.00
_cell.angle_gamma   90.00
#
_symmetry.space_group_name_H-M   'P 1'
#
loop_
_entity.id
_entity.type
_entity.pdbx_description
1 polymer ?
#
loop_
_entity_poly.entity_id
_entity_poly.type
_entity_poly.pdbx_seq_one_letter_code
_entity_poly.pdbx_strand_id
1 'polypeptide(L)'
;MEDACIRCLDDYFGASPDRLRPLMVSLNGHNSWLLSFPRPWADQKQSGRAYYHVVLDPWLVGPTELLGSWFIHIDLPSSPALPTAAAVETAARQIEDLASEHVLKRRMSNEVFNPSSYIDAILLSFHYYDHVHEATLRDFNVRVPVIATRQAANIVKPWKHFRNVAVVHDFGPETTCWRTSESHAGSVLPAWLSILRLPGHREMNFSMAIVWTHEDEHGREVHETILTSPNGTLLDQGPLRAFLDAEPKTRKLAMLHGLKESHVGGKQASFGATGGLKLYRMLGEVHYWVVSNDSLLNYTGKFMRLSRTADTPRTLEWALDQEVSEKIVRERPSVYKVANGGCLILDA
;
A
#
# COMPACT_ATOMS: atom_id res chain seq x y z
N MET A 1 -0.60 18.71 -2.30
CA MET A 1 -0.58 18.18 -0.91
C MET A 1 -0.89 19.31 0.05
N GLU A 2 -1.30 19.02 1.28
CA GLU A 2 -1.49 20.04 2.31
C GLU A 2 -0.14 20.68 2.71
N ASP A 3 -0.14 21.95 3.13
CA ASP A 3 1.08 22.68 3.49
C ASP A 3 1.90 22.00 4.61
N ALA A 4 1.23 21.33 5.55
CA ALA A 4 1.89 20.59 6.61
C ALA A 4 2.68 19.38 6.08
N CYS A 5 2.16 18.72 5.05
CA CYS A 5 2.83 17.61 4.37
C CYS A 5 4.07 18.11 3.62
N ILE A 6 3.95 19.24 2.91
CA ILE A 6 5.08 19.86 2.20
C ILE A 6 6.19 20.23 3.18
N ARG A 7 5.87 20.91 4.28
CA ARG A 7 6.87 21.25 5.32
C ARG A 7 7.56 20.02 5.90
N CYS A 8 6.81 18.95 6.17
CA CYS A 8 7.36 17.70 6.68
C CYS A 8 8.36 17.08 5.69
N LEU A 9 8.07 17.13 4.38
CA LEU A 9 8.97 16.67 3.33
C LEU A 9 10.21 17.57 3.21
N ASP A 10 10.05 18.89 3.26
CA ASP A 10 11.16 19.86 3.25
C ASP A 10 12.12 19.61 4.41
N ASP A 11 11.59 19.47 5.63
CA ASP A 11 12.38 19.19 6.83
C ASP A 11 13.14 17.85 6.70
N TYR A 12 12.48 16.82 6.17
CA TYR A 12 13.08 15.51 5.95
C TYR A 12 14.23 15.56 4.94
N PHE A 13 13.99 16.13 3.76
CA PHE A 13 15.02 16.23 2.72
C PHE A 13 16.16 17.18 3.11
N GLY A 14 15.87 18.19 3.93
CA GLY A 14 16.88 19.08 4.51
C GLY A 14 17.77 18.39 5.54
N ALA A 15 17.20 17.52 6.39
CA ALA A 15 17.94 16.83 7.45
C ALA A 15 18.82 15.69 6.94
N SER A 16 18.38 14.95 5.92
CA SER A 16 19.07 13.74 5.43
C SER A 16 19.14 13.66 3.89
N PRO A 17 19.83 14.59 3.21
CA PRO A 17 19.83 14.68 1.74
C PRO A 17 20.46 13.45 1.06
N ASP A 18 21.32 12.73 1.76
CA ASP A 18 22.05 11.57 1.21
C ASP A 18 21.36 10.23 1.51
N ARG A 19 20.30 10.21 2.35
CA ARG A 19 19.60 9.00 2.79
C ARG A 19 18.10 9.11 2.51
N LEU A 20 17.73 8.86 1.26
CA LEU A 20 16.35 8.74 0.84
C LEU A 20 15.72 7.45 1.41
N ARG A 21 14.50 7.56 1.92
CA ARG A 21 13.71 6.49 2.51
C ARG A 21 12.31 6.46 1.89
N PRO A 22 11.62 5.31 1.94
CA PRO A 22 10.26 5.20 1.46
C PRO A 22 9.36 6.17 2.21
N LEU A 23 8.39 6.74 1.50
CA LEU A 23 7.37 7.59 2.09
C LEU A 23 6.01 7.28 1.49
N MET A 24 4.95 7.66 2.22
CA MET A 24 3.59 7.30 1.90
C MET A 24 2.67 8.51 2.09
N VAL A 25 1.82 8.79 1.11
CA VAL A 25 0.78 9.82 1.21
C VAL A 25 -0.60 9.17 1.21
N SER A 26 -1.43 9.47 2.21
CA SER A 26 -2.81 8.97 2.26
C SER A 26 -3.67 9.74 1.26
N LEU A 27 -4.32 9.03 0.33
CA LEU A 27 -5.08 9.67 -0.74
C LEU A 27 -6.55 9.88 -0.39
N ASN A 28 -7.14 8.92 0.33
CA ASN A 28 -8.55 8.94 0.72
C ASN A 28 -8.82 8.73 2.21
N GLY A 29 -7.77 8.65 3.04
CA GLY A 29 -7.92 8.40 4.48
C GLY A 29 -8.41 6.99 4.82
N HIS A 30 -8.46 6.07 3.84
CA HIS A 30 -8.90 4.69 4.02
C HIS A 30 -7.79 3.70 3.67
N ASN A 31 -7.69 3.29 2.40
CA ASN A 31 -6.72 2.29 1.93
C ASN A 31 -6.03 2.69 0.62
N SER A 32 -6.29 3.90 0.10
CA SER A 32 -5.62 4.41 -1.09
C SER A 32 -4.37 5.20 -0.72
N TRP A 33 -3.22 4.81 -1.27
CA TRP A 33 -1.92 5.40 -0.93
C TRP A 33 -1.11 5.74 -2.17
N LEU A 34 -0.36 6.84 -2.12
CA LEU A 34 0.79 7.07 -2.98
C LEU A 34 2.04 6.62 -2.23
N LEU A 35 2.59 5.49 -2.63
CA LEU A 35 3.83 4.92 -2.10
C LEU A 35 5.00 5.38 -2.96
N SER A 36 6.02 5.95 -2.35
CA SER A 36 7.19 6.48 -3.06
C SER A 36 8.43 5.75 -2.55
N PHE A 37 9.10 5.01 -3.43
CA PHE A 37 10.30 4.24 -3.11
C PHE A 37 11.54 4.92 -3.69
N PRO A 38 12.61 5.12 -2.91
CA PRO A 38 13.84 5.66 -3.45
C PRO A 38 14.41 4.75 -4.53
N ARG A 39 14.78 5.36 -5.66
CA ARG A 39 15.47 4.65 -6.74
C ARG A 39 16.92 4.39 -6.32
N PRO A 40 17.52 3.23 -6.66
CA PRO A 40 18.96 3.05 -6.56
C PRO A 40 19.70 4.08 -7.41
N TRP A 41 20.93 4.42 -7.02
CA TRP A 41 21.71 5.48 -7.67
C TRP A 41 21.88 5.29 -9.18
N ALA A 42 22.07 4.04 -9.64
CA ALA A 42 22.16 3.73 -11.07
C ALA A 42 20.88 4.12 -11.84
N ASP A 43 19.71 3.87 -11.25
CA ASP A 43 18.40 4.21 -11.84
C ASP A 43 18.10 5.71 -11.73
N GLN A 44 18.54 6.37 -10.65
CA GLN A 44 18.46 7.83 -10.54
C GLN A 44 19.25 8.53 -11.65
N LYS A 45 20.47 8.05 -11.95
CA LYS A 45 21.28 8.59 -13.05
C LYS A 45 20.61 8.47 -14.41
N GLN A 46 19.90 7.37 -14.64
CA GLN A 46 19.26 7.09 -15.94
C GLN A 46 17.91 7.81 -16.08
N SER A 47 17.10 7.81 -15.03
CA SER A 47 15.75 8.39 -15.04
C SER A 47 15.72 9.87 -14.70
N GLY A 48 16.76 10.40 -14.05
CA GLY A 48 16.79 11.75 -13.50
C GLY A 48 15.90 11.94 -12.27
N ARG A 49 15.23 10.88 -11.78
CA ARG A 49 14.22 10.93 -10.72
C ARG A 49 14.74 10.34 -9.42
N ALA A 50 14.26 10.84 -8.29
CA ALA A 50 14.64 10.35 -6.97
C ALA A 50 13.78 9.15 -6.55
N TYR A 51 12.49 9.16 -6.92
CA TYR A 51 11.51 8.20 -6.44
C TYR A 51 10.82 7.42 -7.57
N TYR A 52 10.38 6.21 -7.24
CA TYR A 52 9.42 5.44 -8.03
C TYR A 52 8.09 5.45 -7.29
N HIS A 53 7.05 5.94 -7.97
CA HIS A 53 5.74 6.22 -7.38
C HIS A 53 4.72 5.16 -7.77
N VAL A 54 4.18 4.48 -6.75
CA VAL A 54 3.13 3.46 -6.88
C VAL A 54 1.85 3.96 -6.22
N VAL A 55 0.76 4.01 -6.99
CA VAL A 55 -0.58 4.28 -6.45
C VAL A 55 -1.25 2.97 -6.07
N LEU A 56 -1.46 2.73 -4.78
CA LEU A 56 -2.12 1.54 -4.24
C LEU A 56 -3.63 1.76 -4.15
N ASP A 57 -4.41 0.86 -4.75
CA ASP A 57 -5.87 0.75 -4.67
C ASP A 57 -6.61 2.09 -4.73
N PRO A 58 -6.52 2.86 -5.83
CA PRO A 58 -7.06 4.21 -5.86
C PRO A 58 -8.60 4.23 -5.90
N TRP A 59 -9.19 4.82 -4.86
CA TRP A 59 -10.60 5.20 -4.80
C TRP A 59 -10.69 6.68 -4.40
N LEU A 60 -10.73 7.55 -5.41
CA LEU A 60 -10.51 8.99 -5.28
C LEU A 60 -11.79 9.81 -5.46
N VAL A 61 -12.88 9.21 -5.92
CA VAL A 61 -14.13 9.92 -6.13
C VAL A 61 -15.32 8.98 -5.99
N GLY A 62 -16.43 9.52 -5.48
CA GLY A 62 -17.74 8.89 -5.50
C GLY A 62 -17.86 7.58 -4.70
N PRO A 63 -19.08 7.04 -4.61
CA PRO A 63 -19.32 5.75 -3.99
C PRO A 63 -18.98 4.60 -4.94
N THR A 64 -18.79 3.42 -4.36
CA THR A 64 -18.73 2.16 -5.08
C THR A 64 -20.09 1.46 -5.08
N GLU A 65 -20.55 1.00 -6.24
CA GLU A 65 -21.86 0.36 -6.40
C GLU A 65 -21.79 -0.98 -7.15
N LEU A 66 -22.55 -1.98 -6.69
CA LEU A 66 -22.79 -3.23 -7.42
C LEU A 66 -24.29 -3.45 -7.61
N LEU A 67 -24.71 -3.64 -8.88
CA LEU A 67 -26.11 -3.72 -9.31
C LEU A 67 -26.93 -2.45 -8.99
N GLY A 68 -26.25 -1.30 -8.93
CA GLY A 68 -26.79 0.02 -8.60
C GLY A 68 -26.93 0.26 -7.10
N SER A 69 -27.08 1.53 -6.72
CA SER A 69 -27.16 2.01 -5.32
C SER A 69 -28.18 1.31 -4.42
N TRP A 70 -29.22 0.69 -5.01
CA TRP A 70 -30.26 0.00 -4.25
C TRP A 70 -29.83 -1.39 -3.76
N PHE A 71 -28.80 -2.03 -4.33
CA PHE A 71 -28.37 -3.38 -3.96
C PHE A 71 -27.14 -3.37 -3.03
N ILE A 72 -25.98 -2.96 -3.54
CA ILE A 72 -24.76 -2.69 -2.76
C ILE A 72 -24.28 -1.28 -3.08
N HIS A 73 -24.14 -0.47 -2.03
CA HIS A 73 -23.55 0.85 -2.11
C HIS A 73 -22.61 1.04 -0.92
N ILE A 74 -21.37 1.42 -1.22
CA ILE A 74 -20.32 1.65 -0.23
C ILE A 74 -19.75 3.03 -0.50
N ASP A 75 -19.74 3.89 0.51
CA ASP A 75 -19.20 5.24 0.39
C ASP A 75 -18.17 5.52 1.49
N LEU A 76 -17.23 6.40 1.18
CA LEU A 76 -16.24 6.87 2.13
C LEU A 76 -16.91 7.80 3.15
N PRO A 77 -16.47 7.79 4.42
CA PRO A 77 -17.01 8.71 5.44
C PRO A 77 -16.61 10.17 5.20
N SER A 78 -15.58 10.42 4.40
CA SER A 78 -15.09 11.74 4.02
C SER A 78 -14.59 11.72 2.59
N SER A 79 -14.68 12.86 1.89
CA SER A 79 -14.12 13.00 0.54
C SER A 79 -12.60 12.75 0.52
N PRO A 80 -12.07 12.11 -0.54
CA PRO A 80 -10.63 11.95 -0.70
C PRO A 80 -9.89 13.29 -0.77
N ALA A 81 -8.73 13.39 -0.12
CA ALA A 81 -7.93 14.60 -0.13
C ALA A 81 -7.29 14.87 -1.52
N LEU A 82 -7.08 13.81 -2.30
CA LEU A 82 -6.57 13.90 -3.67
C LEU A 82 -7.60 13.27 -4.62
N PRO A 83 -8.66 14.00 -5.02
CA PRO A 83 -9.83 13.41 -5.63
C PRO A 83 -9.71 13.08 -7.14
N THR A 84 -8.54 13.32 -7.74
CA THR A 84 -8.28 13.10 -9.17
C THR A 84 -6.89 12.56 -9.39
N ALA A 85 -6.66 11.86 -10.51
CA ALA A 85 -5.35 11.43 -10.94
C ALA A 85 -4.39 12.63 -11.07
N ALA A 86 -4.86 13.78 -11.58
CA ALA A 86 -4.06 15.00 -11.68
C ALA A 86 -3.58 15.54 -10.32
N ALA A 87 -4.39 15.42 -9.26
CA ALA A 87 -3.98 15.77 -7.91
C ALA A 87 -2.89 14.83 -7.39
N VAL A 88 -3.00 13.53 -7.67
CA VAL A 88 -1.98 12.52 -7.31
C VAL A 88 -0.68 12.74 -8.08
N GLU A 89 -0.75 13.02 -9.38
CA GLU A 89 0.40 13.41 -10.21
C GLU A 89 1.09 14.66 -9.67
N THR A 90 0.31 15.65 -9.22
CA THR A 90 0.86 16.86 -8.60
C THR A 90 1.57 16.54 -7.29
N ALA A 91 1.04 15.63 -6.46
CA ALA A 91 1.71 15.21 -5.23
C ALA A 91 3.02 14.46 -5.50
N ALA A 92 3.01 13.53 -6.47
CA ALA A 92 4.21 12.82 -6.92
C ALA A 92 5.28 13.79 -7.46
N ARG A 93 4.86 14.75 -8.30
CA ARG A 93 5.73 15.82 -8.80
C ARG A 93 6.31 16.68 -7.67
N GLN A 94 5.50 17.06 -6.69
CA GLN A 94 5.98 17.83 -5.53
C GLN A 94 7.02 17.06 -4.72
N ILE A 95 6.83 15.75 -4.49
CA ILE A 95 7.85 14.90 -3.86
C ILE A 95 9.15 14.90 -4.68
N GLU A 96 9.05 14.75 -5.99
CA GLU A 96 10.22 14.73 -6.89
C GLU A 96 10.91 16.09 -6.98
N ASP A 97 10.17 17.20 -6.99
CA ASP A 97 10.72 18.55 -7.03
C ASP A 97 11.53 18.81 -5.74
N LEU A 98 10.95 18.52 -4.56
CA LEU A 98 11.61 18.67 -3.26
C LEU A 98 12.81 17.73 -3.12
N ALA A 99 12.62 16.44 -3.45
CA ALA A 99 13.71 15.48 -3.42
C ALA A 99 14.82 15.89 -4.40
N SER A 100 14.46 16.33 -5.60
CA SER A 100 15.43 16.77 -6.60
C SER A 100 16.21 17.97 -6.10
N GLU A 101 15.60 19.04 -5.60
CA GLU A 101 16.34 20.22 -5.09
C GLU A 101 17.49 19.83 -4.13
N HIS A 102 17.27 18.80 -3.31
CA HIS A 102 18.25 18.31 -2.35
C HIS A 102 19.20 17.22 -2.91
N VAL A 103 18.71 16.32 -3.76
CA VAL A 103 19.48 15.24 -4.44
C VAL A 103 20.35 15.79 -5.59
N LEU A 104 19.96 16.93 -6.17
CA LEU A 104 20.53 17.59 -7.35
C LEU A 104 21.98 18.04 -7.19
N LYS A 105 22.51 18.13 -5.97
CA LYS A 105 23.96 18.33 -5.75
C LYS A 105 24.81 17.20 -6.36
N ARG A 106 24.20 16.09 -6.77
CA ARG A 106 24.84 14.96 -7.46
C ARG A 106 24.54 14.87 -8.96
N ARG A 107 23.70 15.74 -9.55
CA ARG A 107 23.45 15.72 -11.01
C ARG A 107 24.66 16.28 -11.76
N MET A 108 25.11 15.53 -12.76
CA MET A 108 26.14 15.98 -13.72
C MET A 108 25.52 16.67 -14.96
N SER A 109 24.18 16.69 -15.09
CA SER A 109 23.45 17.16 -16.27
C SER A 109 22.36 18.16 -15.90
N ASN A 110 22.23 19.22 -16.72
CA ASN A 110 21.20 20.24 -16.64
C ASN A 110 19.90 19.86 -17.39
N GLU A 111 19.75 18.61 -17.84
CA GLU A 111 18.53 18.20 -18.52
C GLU A 111 17.35 18.15 -17.55
N VAL A 112 16.34 18.98 -17.83
CA VAL A 112 15.06 18.95 -17.14
C VAL A 112 14.28 17.74 -17.67
N PHE A 113 14.26 16.66 -16.89
CA PHE A 113 13.47 15.49 -17.23
C PHE A 113 11.99 15.78 -16.92
N ASN A 114 11.19 15.97 -17.97
CA ASN A 114 9.75 16.18 -17.87
C ASN A 114 9.02 14.91 -18.35
N PRO A 115 8.78 13.93 -17.46
CA PRO A 115 8.13 12.69 -17.85
C PRO A 115 6.66 12.95 -18.23
N SER A 116 6.09 12.08 -19.06
CA SER A 116 4.66 12.17 -19.39
C SER A 116 3.72 11.83 -18.22
N SER A 117 4.27 11.34 -17.11
CA SER A 117 3.60 10.89 -15.88
C SER A 117 4.65 10.82 -14.78
N TYR A 118 4.36 11.36 -13.59
CA TYR A 118 5.18 11.16 -12.39
C TYR A 118 4.79 9.87 -11.67
N ILE A 119 3.60 9.33 -11.93
CA ILE A 119 3.21 8.00 -11.45
C ILE A 119 3.87 6.93 -12.32
N ASP A 120 4.55 5.98 -11.68
CA ASP A 120 5.25 4.89 -12.36
C ASP A 120 4.42 3.61 -12.47
N ALA A 121 3.53 3.36 -11.50
CA ALA A 121 2.63 2.21 -11.54
C ALA A 121 1.36 2.42 -10.70
N ILE A 122 0.31 1.69 -11.04
CA ILE A 122 -0.87 1.50 -10.20
C ILE A 122 -0.88 0.06 -9.71
N LEU A 123 -1.02 -0.15 -8.40
CA LEU A 123 -1.12 -1.46 -7.77
C LEU A 123 -2.57 -1.71 -7.33
N LEU A 124 -3.18 -2.76 -7.87
CA LEU A 124 -4.53 -3.22 -7.51
C LEU A 124 -4.43 -4.52 -6.70
N SER A 125 -4.48 -4.38 -5.39
CA SER A 125 -4.30 -5.47 -4.43
C SER A 125 -5.52 -6.38 -4.32
N PHE A 126 -6.70 -5.87 -4.65
CA PHE A 126 -7.96 -6.61 -4.59
C PHE A 126 -8.91 -6.24 -5.72
N HIS A 127 -9.97 -7.02 -5.91
CA HIS A 127 -10.84 -6.93 -7.10
C HIS A 127 -12.26 -6.43 -6.78
N TYR A 128 -12.56 -6.13 -5.50
CA TYR A 128 -13.81 -5.49 -5.17
C TYR A 128 -13.79 -4.05 -5.68
N TYR A 129 -14.97 -3.53 -5.99
CA TYR A 129 -15.13 -2.31 -6.80
C TYR A 129 -14.55 -1.04 -6.16
N ASP A 130 -14.33 -1.03 -4.85
CA ASP A 130 -13.63 0.01 -4.12
C ASP A 130 -12.11 -0.04 -4.31
N HIS A 131 -11.55 -1.18 -4.72
CA HIS A 131 -10.15 -1.32 -5.14
C HIS A 131 -9.98 -1.19 -6.67
N VAL A 132 -11.00 -1.58 -7.43
CA VAL A 132 -11.06 -1.42 -8.90
C VAL A 132 -12.08 -0.36 -9.31
N HIS A 133 -12.02 0.82 -8.70
CA HIS A 133 -12.99 1.87 -8.93
C HIS A 133 -12.85 2.46 -10.35
N GLU A 134 -13.78 2.13 -11.25
CA GLU A 134 -13.64 2.41 -12.68
C GLU A 134 -13.50 3.90 -12.99
N ALA A 135 -14.33 4.76 -12.38
CA ALA A 135 -14.26 6.20 -12.62
C ALA A 135 -12.91 6.79 -12.21
N THR A 136 -12.35 6.31 -11.09
CA THR A 136 -11.00 6.70 -10.65
C THR A 136 -9.93 6.19 -11.62
N LEU A 137 -9.99 4.91 -11.98
CA LEU A 137 -8.96 4.27 -12.80
C LEU A 137 -8.92 4.83 -14.22
N ARG A 138 -10.06 5.22 -14.79
CA ARG A 138 -10.13 5.87 -16.10
C ARG A 138 -9.56 7.29 -16.12
N ASP A 139 -9.44 7.94 -14.97
CA ASP A 139 -8.83 9.28 -14.85
C ASP A 139 -7.29 9.24 -14.97
N PHE A 140 -6.66 8.09 -14.66
CA PHE A 140 -5.22 7.93 -14.80
C PHE A 140 -4.77 7.78 -16.26
N ASN A 141 -3.54 8.20 -16.55
CA ASN A 141 -2.96 8.11 -17.88
C ASN A 141 -2.86 6.65 -18.36
N VAL A 142 -3.33 6.38 -19.59
CA VAL A 142 -3.34 5.06 -20.24
C VAL A 142 -1.97 4.37 -20.32
N ARG A 143 -0.87 5.13 -20.20
CA ARG A 143 0.51 4.63 -20.24
C ARG A 143 1.03 4.18 -18.89
N VAL A 144 0.41 4.60 -17.79
CA VAL A 144 0.78 4.11 -16.45
C VAL A 144 0.44 2.63 -16.40
N PRO A 145 1.43 1.75 -16.16
CA PRO A 145 1.16 0.34 -16.09
C PRO A 145 0.38 -0.01 -14.82
N VAL A 146 -0.52 -0.97 -14.96
CA VAL A 146 -1.29 -1.53 -13.85
C VAL A 146 -0.69 -2.88 -13.47
N ILE A 147 -0.43 -3.06 -12.18
CA ILE A 147 0.02 -4.29 -11.56
C ILE A 147 -1.14 -4.76 -10.69
N ALA A 148 -1.72 -5.91 -11.00
CA ALA A 148 -2.99 -6.31 -10.39
C ALA A 148 -2.99 -7.77 -10.00
N THR A 149 -3.78 -8.14 -8.98
CA THR A 149 -4.16 -9.55 -8.80
C THR A 149 -4.86 -10.09 -10.04
N ARG A 150 -4.85 -11.42 -10.23
CA ARG A 150 -5.47 -12.05 -11.40
C ARG A 150 -6.93 -11.62 -11.58
N GLN A 151 -7.69 -11.57 -10.50
CA GLN A 151 -9.09 -11.17 -10.48
C GLN A 151 -9.26 -9.70 -10.87
N ALA A 152 -8.48 -8.80 -10.27
CA ALA A 152 -8.52 -7.37 -10.62
C ALA A 152 -8.12 -7.14 -12.09
N ALA A 153 -7.08 -7.84 -12.57
CA ALA A 153 -6.66 -7.79 -13.97
C ALA A 153 -7.79 -8.21 -14.94
N ASN A 154 -8.57 -9.24 -14.57
CA ASN A 154 -9.70 -9.70 -15.38
C ASN A 154 -10.85 -8.70 -15.45
N ILE A 155 -10.99 -7.80 -14.45
CA ILE A 155 -11.98 -6.71 -14.46
C ILE A 155 -11.49 -5.54 -15.30
N VAL A 156 -10.23 -5.11 -15.13
CA VAL A 156 -9.73 -3.87 -15.75
C VAL A 156 -9.26 -4.04 -17.20
N LYS A 157 -8.79 -5.22 -17.61
CA LYS A 157 -8.35 -5.48 -19.00
C LYS A 157 -9.47 -5.26 -20.03
N PRO A 158 -10.71 -5.75 -19.82
CA PRO A 158 -11.83 -5.50 -20.73
C PRO A 158 -12.16 -4.02 -20.95
N TRP A 159 -11.81 -3.13 -20.02
CA TRP A 159 -12.04 -1.69 -20.18
C TRP A 159 -11.21 -1.05 -21.30
N LYS A 160 -10.13 -1.72 -21.74
CA LYS A 160 -9.20 -1.28 -22.80
C LYS A 160 -8.65 0.14 -22.60
N HIS A 161 -8.54 0.56 -21.35
CA HIS A 161 -7.99 1.87 -20.97
C HIS A 161 -6.46 1.82 -20.86
N PHE A 162 -5.92 0.93 -20.04
CA PHE A 162 -4.48 0.80 -19.81
C PHE A 162 -3.79 -0.05 -20.88
N ARG A 163 -2.62 0.40 -21.35
CA ARG A 163 -1.82 -0.33 -22.33
C ARG A 163 -1.17 -1.59 -21.75
N ASN A 164 -0.75 -1.51 -20.49
CA ASN A 164 -0.03 -2.58 -19.80
C ASN A 164 -0.77 -2.94 -18.51
N VAL A 165 -1.18 -4.21 -18.40
CA VAL A 165 -1.77 -4.77 -17.18
C VAL A 165 -1.04 -6.07 -16.85
N ALA A 166 -0.10 -6.00 -15.91
CA ALA A 166 0.67 -7.12 -15.39
C ALA A 166 -0.08 -7.79 -14.23
N VAL A 167 0.12 -9.10 -14.07
CA VAL A 167 -0.51 -9.88 -13.00
C VAL A 167 0.52 -10.15 -11.90
N VAL A 168 0.17 -9.84 -10.66
CA VAL A 168 0.94 -10.20 -9.46
C VAL A 168 0.85 -11.71 -9.25
N HIS A 169 2.00 -12.33 -8.94
CA HIS A 169 2.08 -13.75 -8.62
C HIS A 169 1.73 -14.01 -7.16
N ASP A 170 1.00 -15.11 -6.93
CA ASP A 170 0.73 -15.61 -5.59
C ASP A 170 1.98 -16.33 -5.07
N PHE A 171 2.41 -15.97 -3.86
CA PHE A 171 3.48 -16.64 -3.14
C PHE A 171 2.91 -17.88 -2.45
N GLY A 172 3.43 -19.06 -2.80
CA GLY A 172 2.93 -20.33 -2.30
C GLY A 172 3.47 -20.69 -0.92
N PRO A 173 2.81 -21.62 -0.20
CA PRO A 173 3.30 -22.12 1.08
C PRO A 173 4.63 -22.90 0.97
N GLU A 174 4.93 -23.46 -0.20
CA GLU A 174 6.16 -24.21 -0.46
C GLU A 174 7.27 -23.33 -1.07
N THR A 175 7.01 -22.03 -1.27
CA THR A 175 7.98 -21.14 -1.93
C THR A 175 9.06 -20.72 -0.93
N THR A 176 10.31 -21.02 -1.27
CA THR A 176 11.48 -20.70 -0.43
C THR A 176 12.25 -19.47 -0.89
N CYS A 177 12.00 -19.00 -2.11
CA CYS A 177 12.65 -17.81 -2.67
C CYS A 177 11.60 -16.86 -3.26
N TRP A 178 11.59 -15.62 -2.79
CA TRP A 178 10.66 -14.61 -3.30
C TRP A 178 11.18 -13.84 -4.50
N ARG A 179 12.50 -13.85 -4.71
CA ARG A 179 13.17 -13.14 -5.79
C ARG A 179 13.46 -14.09 -6.94
N THR A 180 12.44 -14.44 -7.71
CA THR A 180 12.58 -15.25 -8.94
C THR A 180 12.09 -14.47 -10.15
N SER A 181 12.57 -14.85 -11.34
CA SER A 181 12.09 -14.27 -12.60
C SER A 181 10.59 -14.52 -12.81
N GLU A 182 10.08 -15.63 -12.28
CA GLU A 182 8.67 -16.02 -12.36
C GLU A 182 7.77 -15.26 -11.38
N SER A 183 8.29 -14.83 -10.22
CA SER A 183 7.52 -14.08 -9.22
C SER A 183 7.49 -12.57 -9.50
N HIS A 184 8.46 -12.07 -10.26
CA HIS A 184 8.55 -10.66 -10.62
C HIS A 184 7.56 -10.29 -11.74
N ALA A 185 6.90 -9.13 -11.64
CA ALA A 185 5.89 -8.67 -12.62
C ALA A 185 6.50 -8.20 -13.98
N GLY A 186 7.56 -8.85 -14.44
CA GLY A 186 8.22 -8.60 -15.73
C GLY A 186 8.82 -7.19 -15.83
N SER A 187 8.85 -6.63 -17.04
CA SER A 187 9.45 -5.32 -17.36
C SER A 187 8.65 -4.11 -16.86
N VAL A 188 7.48 -4.34 -16.24
CA VAL A 188 6.63 -3.27 -15.71
C VAL A 188 7.15 -2.75 -14.38
N LEU A 189 7.79 -3.61 -13.58
CA LEU A 189 8.45 -3.24 -12.33
C LEU A 189 9.96 -3.14 -12.54
N PRO A 190 10.65 -2.23 -11.84
CA PRO A 190 12.09 -2.25 -11.79
C PRO A 190 12.58 -3.43 -10.95
N ALA A 191 13.74 -4.01 -11.32
CA ALA A 191 14.28 -5.23 -10.69
C ALA A 191 14.58 -5.11 -9.18
N TRP A 192 14.63 -3.89 -8.64
CA TRP A 192 14.85 -3.59 -7.24
C TRP A 192 13.54 -3.43 -6.43
N LEU A 193 12.36 -3.53 -7.07
CA LEU A 193 11.06 -3.49 -6.41
C LEU A 193 10.25 -4.74 -6.77
N SER A 194 9.91 -5.56 -5.78
CA SER A 194 9.10 -6.77 -5.97
C SER A 194 7.76 -6.66 -5.25
N ILE A 195 6.70 -7.16 -5.87
CA ILE A 195 5.34 -7.15 -5.31
C ILE A 195 4.80 -8.57 -5.36
N LEU A 196 4.37 -9.08 -4.20
CA LEU A 196 3.94 -10.45 -4.02
C LEU A 196 2.60 -10.47 -3.30
N ARG A 197 1.67 -11.30 -3.78
CA ARG A 197 0.44 -11.58 -3.05
C ARG A 197 0.67 -12.81 -2.18
N LEU A 198 0.28 -12.72 -0.92
CA LEU A 198 0.30 -13.82 0.05
C LEU A 198 -1.17 -14.19 0.31
N PRO A 199 -1.73 -15.19 -0.39
CA PRO A 199 -3.11 -15.61 -0.15
C PRO A 199 -3.30 -16.05 1.29
N GLY A 200 -4.48 -15.81 1.85
CA GLY A 200 -4.88 -16.39 3.12
C GLY A 200 -6.13 -17.26 2.99
N HIS A 201 -6.74 -17.60 4.12
CA HIS A 201 -7.83 -18.56 4.22
C HIS A 201 -9.10 -18.21 3.42
N ARG A 202 -9.29 -16.93 3.09
CA ARG A 202 -10.39 -16.41 2.27
C ARG A 202 -9.83 -15.36 1.33
N GLU A 203 -10.52 -15.12 0.24
CA GLU A 203 -10.03 -14.25 -0.83
C GLU A 203 -9.72 -12.81 -0.37
N MET A 204 -10.57 -12.24 0.50
CA MET A 204 -10.38 -10.90 1.08
C MET A 204 -9.33 -10.85 2.19
N ASN A 205 -8.99 -12.01 2.77
CA ASN A 205 -8.07 -12.15 3.89
C ASN A 205 -6.71 -12.58 3.37
N PHE A 206 -6.00 -11.63 2.77
CA PHE A 206 -4.67 -11.82 2.20
C PHE A 206 -3.69 -10.81 2.80
N SER A 207 -2.42 -11.00 2.50
CA SER A 207 -1.41 -9.97 2.65
C SER A 207 -0.74 -9.71 1.30
N MET A 208 -0.16 -8.54 1.12
CA MET A 208 0.67 -8.21 -0.03
C MET A 208 1.97 -7.62 0.47
N ALA A 209 3.07 -8.20 0.01
CA ALA A 209 4.42 -7.76 0.36
C ALA A 209 4.98 -6.94 -0.79
N ILE A 210 5.38 -5.71 -0.49
CA ILE A 210 6.13 -4.85 -1.39
C ILE A 210 7.56 -4.80 -0.86
N VAL A 211 8.48 -5.47 -1.55
CA VAL A 211 9.88 -5.60 -1.17
C VAL A 211 10.70 -4.60 -1.96
N TRP A 212 11.26 -3.63 -1.24
CA TRP A 212 12.19 -2.64 -1.76
C TRP A 212 13.62 -3.10 -1.47
N THR A 213 14.41 -3.25 -2.53
CA THR A 213 15.80 -3.66 -2.47
C THR A 213 16.70 -2.46 -2.73
N HIS A 214 17.64 -2.19 -1.82
CA HIS A 214 18.57 -1.08 -1.93
C HIS A 214 19.92 -1.45 -1.29
N GLU A 215 20.91 -0.58 -1.45
CA GLU A 215 22.19 -0.70 -0.75
C GLU A 215 22.14 0.07 0.58
N ASP A 216 22.70 -0.49 1.64
CA ASP A 216 22.93 0.22 2.90
C ASP A 216 24.17 1.14 2.82
N GLU A 217 24.46 1.85 3.92
CA GLU A 217 25.62 2.76 4.03
C GLU A 217 26.97 2.07 3.79
N HIS A 218 27.02 0.74 3.86
CA HIS A 218 28.21 -0.08 3.65
C HIS A 218 28.21 -0.75 2.27
N GLY A 219 27.27 -0.41 1.38
CA GLY A 219 27.16 -0.98 0.04
C GLY A 219 26.63 -2.42 0.02
N ARG A 220 25.99 -2.88 1.10
CA ARG A 220 25.40 -4.23 1.16
C ARG A 220 23.96 -4.17 0.68
N GLU A 221 23.56 -5.15 -0.14
CA GLU A 221 22.16 -5.28 -0.56
C GLU A 221 21.28 -5.61 0.65
N VAL A 222 20.23 -4.81 0.85
CA VAL A 222 19.23 -4.94 1.90
C VAL A 222 17.85 -5.00 1.25
N HIS A 223 16.98 -5.83 1.82
CA HIS A 223 15.61 -5.98 1.39
C HIS A 223 14.68 -5.55 2.53
N GLU A 224 13.87 -4.53 2.29
CA GLU A 224 12.91 -4.01 3.25
C GLU A 224 11.50 -4.21 2.72
N THR A 225 10.59 -4.67 3.57
CA THR A 225 9.22 -4.99 3.19
C THR A 225 8.23 -4.03 3.83
N ILE A 226 7.33 -3.51 3.00
CA ILE A 226 6.04 -2.97 3.43
C ILE A 226 4.99 -4.06 3.22
N LEU A 227 4.38 -4.54 4.30
CA LEU A 227 3.36 -5.58 4.25
C LEU A 227 1.97 -4.97 4.45
N THR A 228 1.09 -5.05 3.46
CA THR A 228 -0.31 -4.67 3.62
C THR A 228 -1.18 -5.89 3.88
N SER A 229 -2.08 -5.81 4.85
CA SER A 229 -3.12 -6.82 5.08
C SER A 229 -4.42 -6.11 5.48
N PRO A 230 -5.22 -5.65 4.49
CA PRO A 230 -6.36 -4.77 4.74
C PRO A 230 -7.40 -5.36 5.69
N ASN A 231 -7.69 -6.66 5.55
CA ASN A 231 -8.71 -7.37 6.34
C ASN A 231 -8.11 -8.36 7.35
N GLY A 232 -6.78 -8.42 7.47
CA GLY A 232 -6.08 -9.44 8.22
C GLY A 232 -6.16 -10.84 7.60
N THR A 233 -5.35 -11.76 8.11
CA THR A 233 -5.35 -13.17 7.71
C THR A 233 -5.14 -14.07 8.93
N LEU A 234 -5.56 -15.33 8.81
CA LEU A 234 -5.15 -16.36 9.75
C LEU A 234 -3.67 -16.67 9.52
N LEU A 235 -2.92 -16.73 10.61
CA LEU A 235 -1.46 -16.77 10.59
C LEU A 235 -0.88 -18.17 10.38
N ASP A 236 -1.74 -19.19 10.41
CA ASP A 236 -1.42 -20.61 10.21
C ASP A 236 -1.52 -21.06 8.74
N GLN A 237 -1.84 -20.15 7.82
CA GLN A 237 -2.26 -20.51 6.46
C GLN A 237 -1.13 -20.85 5.48
N GLY A 238 0.15 -20.73 5.86
CA GLY A 238 1.28 -21.15 5.03
C GLY A 238 2.00 -19.99 4.30
N PRO A 239 1.40 -19.31 3.29
CA PRO A 239 2.09 -18.29 2.48
C PRO A 239 2.78 -17.18 3.25
N LEU A 240 2.14 -16.63 4.28
CA LEU A 240 2.77 -15.61 5.13
C LEU A 240 3.99 -16.18 5.84
N ARG A 241 3.87 -17.37 6.42
CA ARG A 241 4.98 -18.06 7.10
C ARG A 241 6.12 -18.36 6.12
N ALA A 242 5.79 -18.92 4.97
CA ALA A 242 6.73 -19.18 3.89
C ALA A 242 7.48 -17.92 3.47
N PHE A 243 6.80 -16.77 3.34
CA PHE A 243 7.44 -15.51 3.00
C PHE A 243 8.40 -15.00 4.10
N LEU A 244 8.08 -15.22 5.37
CA LEU A 244 8.99 -14.90 6.49
C LEU A 244 10.22 -15.81 6.51
N ASP A 245 10.03 -17.07 6.15
CA ASP A 245 11.07 -18.08 6.11
C ASP A 245 11.88 -18.04 4.78
N ALA A 246 11.38 -17.36 3.75
CA ALA A 246 11.99 -17.27 2.42
C ALA A 246 13.32 -16.49 2.40
N GLU A 247 14.10 -16.78 1.37
CA GLU A 247 15.32 -16.05 1.02
C GLU A 247 15.11 -15.18 -0.24
N PRO A 248 15.88 -14.08 -0.39
CA PRO A 248 16.72 -13.46 0.63
C PRO A 248 15.93 -12.96 1.86
N LYS A 249 16.52 -12.93 3.06
CA LYS A 249 15.83 -12.35 4.23
C LYS A 249 15.45 -10.89 4.01
N THR A 250 14.24 -10.53 4.44
CA THR A 250 13.71 -9.16 4.37
C THR A 250 13.49 -8.59 5.77
N ARG A 251 13.89 -7.35 6.01
CA ARG A 251 13.52 -6.57 7.19
C ARG A 251 12.09 -6.03 7.04
N LYS A 252 11.31 -5.97 8.12
CA LYS A 252 9.91 -5.54 8.06
C LYS A 252 9.84 -4.05 8.40
N LEU A 253 9.91 -3.22 7.38
CA LEU A 253 9.90 -1.76 7.57
C LEU A 253 8.54 -1.31 8.12
N ALA A 254 7.46 -1.70 7.44
CA ALA A 254 6.12 -1.30 7.84
C ALA A 254 5.10 -2.42 7.65
N MET A 255 4.04 -2.40 8.45
CA MET A 255 2.80 -3.11 8.22
C MET A 255 1.64 -2.13 8.09
N LEU A 256 0.76 -2.36 7.11
CA LEU A 256 -0.49 -1.63 6.92
C LEU A 256 -1.64 -2.55 7.31
N HIS A 257 -2.35 -2.20 8.38
CA HIS A 257 -3.47 -2.99 8.88
C HIS A 257 -4.44 -2.11 9.67
N GLY A 258 -5.74 -2.35 9.50
CA GLY A 258 -6.80 -1.59 10.17
C GLY A 258 -7.01 -2.01 11.62
N LEU A 259 -7.64 -1.16 12.41
CA LEU A 259 -8.07 -1.48 13.77
C LEU A 259 -9.54 -1.89 13.79
N LYS A 260 -10.36 -1.41 12.86
CA LYS A 260 -11.77 -1.79 12.75
C LYS A 260 -11.95 -3.27 12.42
N GLU A 261 -13.00 -3.85 12.99
CA GLU A 261 -13.54 -5.14 12.56
C GLU A 261 -14.71 -4.89 11.61
N SER A 262 -14.85 -5.72 10.59
CA SER A 262 -16.00 -5.65 9.67
C SER A 262 -16.72 -6.98 9.71
N HIS A 263 -18.06 -6.95 9.74
CA HIS A 263 -18.91 -8.14 9.75
C HIS A 263 -19.88 -8.11 8.56
N VAL A 264 -20.05 -9.25 7.90
CA VAL A 264 -21.01 -9.44 6.80
C VAL A 264 -21.73 -10.75 7.02
N GLY A 265 -23.06 -10.73 7.10
CA GLY A 265 -23.89 -11.91 7.34
C GLY A 265 -23.60 -12.57 8.69
N GLY A 266 -23.24 -11.78 9.71
CA GLY A 266 -22.84 -12.28 11.03
C GLY A 266 -21.46 -12.94 11.08
N LYS A 267 -20.70 -12.97 9.98
CA LYS A 267 -19.33 -13.47 9.94
C LYS A 267 -18.34 -12.31 9.92
N GLN A 268 -17.27 -12.43 10.71
CA GLN A 268 -16.16 -11.50 10.66
C GLN A 268 -15.44 -11.61 9.31
N ALA A 269 -15.31 -10.46 8.65
CA ALA A 269 -14.65 -10.25 7.37
C ALA A 269 -13.27 -9.60 7.55
N SER A 270 -13.15 -8.62 8.45
CA SER A 270 -11.88 -8.01 8.87
C SER A 270 -11.58 -8.29 10.35
N PHE A 271 -10.32 -8.63 10.65
CA PHE A 271 -9.87 -9.01 11.99
C PHE A 271 -9.46 -7.85 12.90
N GLY A 272 -9.42 -6.62 12.38
CA GLY A 272 -9.18 -5.41 13.18
C GLY A 272 -7.97 -5.46 14.11
N ALA A 273 -8.07 -4.78 15.25
CA ALA A 273 -6.95 -4.55 16.14
C ALA A 273 -6.32 -5.85 16.70
N THR A 274 -7.11 -6.89 16.99
CA THR A 274 -6.59 -8.17 17.48
C THR A 274 -5.86 -8.95 16.39
N GLY A 275 -6.40 -8.97 15.17
CA GLY A 275 -5.71 -9.55 14.01
C GLY A 275 -4.41 -8.83 13.68
N GLY A 276 -4.44 -7.50 13.68
CA GLY A 276 -3.27 -6.66 13.45
C GLY A 276 -2.19 -6.86 14.53
N LEU A 277 -2.58 -6.95 15.81
CA LEU A 277 -1.65 -7.21 16.90
C LEU A 277 -0.99 -8.58 16.77
N LYS A 278 -1.76 -9.63 16.48
CA LYS A 278 -1.22 -10.98 16.22
C LYS A 278 -0.27 -10.99 15.02
N LEU A 279 -0.61 -10.28 13.94
CA LEU A 279 0.26 -10.12 12.78
C LEU A 279 1.56 -9.41 13.16
N TYR A 280 1.50 -8.29 13.88
CA TYR A 280 2.66 -7.58 14.40
C TYR A 280 3.58 -8.51 15.21
N ARG A 281 3.00 -9.31 16.12
CA ARG A 281 3.76 -10.31 16.90
C ARG A 281 4.46 -11.36 16.02
N MET A 282 3.83 -11.79 14.93
CA MET A 282 4.39 -12.78 14.01
C MET A 282 5.51 -12.19 13.15
N LEU A 283 5.36 -10.94 12.72
CA LEU A 283 6.38 -10.23 11.93
C LEU A 283 7.62 -9.90 12.75
N GLY A 284 7.48 -9.73 14.06
CA GLY A 284 8.58 -9.42 14.97
C GLY A 284 8.96 -7.94 14.90
N GLU A 285 10.18 -7.66 14.44
CA GLU A 285 10.75 -6.32 14.35
C GLU A 285 10.11 -5.52 13.20
N VAL A 286 8.92 -4.95 13.45
CA VAL A 286 8.26 -4.00 12.55
C VAL A 286 8.40 -2.59 13.12
N HIS A 287 8.95 -1.67 12.32
CA HIS A 287 9.17 -0.29 12.78
C HIS A 287 7.88 0.56 12.77
N TYR A 288 7.03 0.36 11.75
CA TYR A 288 5.80 1.14 11.60
C TYR A 288 4.58 0.23 11.45
N TRP A 289 3.66 0.26 12.40
CA TRP A 289 2.28 -0.19 12.15
C TRP A 289 1.45 1.01 11.70
N VAL A 290 1.27 1.15 10.39
CA VAL A 290 0.44 2.19 9.78
C VAL A 290 -1.01 1.74 9.74
N VAL A 291 -1.90 2.54 10.30
CA VAL A 291 -3.35 2.30 10.24
C VAL A 291 -3.84 2.54 8.82
N SER A 292 -4.31 1.48 8.17
CA SER A 292 -4.87 1.48 6.80
C SER A 292 -6.13 0.62 6.77
N ASN A 293 -7.05 0.86 5.83
CA ASN A 293 -8.34 0.17 5.75
C ASN A 293 -9.18 0.31 7.05
N ASP A 294 -9.11 1.46 7.72
CA ASP A 294 -9.66 1.65 9.08
C ASP A 294 -10.91 2.54 9.16
N SER A 295 -11.19 3.33 8.12
CA SER A 295 -12.36 4.22 8.10
C SER A 295 -13.66 3.41 8.18
N LEU A 296 -14.61 3.88 8.98
CA LEU A 296 -15.96 3.29 9.07
C LEU A 296 -16.73 3.64 7.81
N LEU A 297 -16.93 2.67 6.92
CA LEU A 297 -17.54 2.92 5.61
C LEU A 297 -19.05 3.04 5.75
N ASN A 298 -19.64 3.82 4.85
CA ASN A 298 -21.08 4.00 4.77
C ASN A 298 -21.68 2.91 3.89
N TYR A 299 -22.33 1.92 4.51
CA TYR A 299 -22.96 0.81 3.80
C TYR A 299 -24.45 1.05 3.61
N THR A 300 -24.92 1.12 2.35
CA THR A 300 -26.35 1.20 2.02
C THR A 300 -26.73 0.20 0.92
N GLY A 301 -28.02 0.15 0.58
CA GLY A 301 -28.59 -0.87 -0.32
C GLY A 301 -29.20 -2.07 0.42
N LYS A 302 -30.04 -2.83 -0.29
CA LYS A 302 -30.82 -3.95 0.25
C LYS A 302 -29.93 -5.09 0.74
N PHE A 303 -28.89 -5.45 -0.01
CA PHE A 303 -28.00 -6.54 0.38
C PHE A 303 -27.26 -6.18 1.66
N MET A 304 -26.64 -5.00 1.72
CA MET A 304 -25.86 -4.56 2.89
C MET A 304 -26.71 -4.52 4.18
N ARG A 305 -27.98 -4.11 4.07
CA ARG A 305 -28.92 -4.12 5.20
C ARG A 305 -29.31 -5.53 5.62
N LEU A 306 -29.64 -6.41 4.66
CA LEU A 306 -30.05 -7.80 4.95
C LEU A 306 -28.89 -8.63 5.50
N SER A 307 -27.67 -8.41 5.02
CA SER A 307 -26.45 -9.03 5.55
C SER A 307 -26.02 -8.42 6.88
N ARG A 308 -26.67 -7.35 7.36
CA ARG A 308 -26.26 -6.60 8.56
C ARG A 308 -24.78 -6.22 8.49
N THR A 309 -24.34 -5.75 7.32
CA THR A 309 -22.95 -5.33 7.14
C THR A 309 -22.66 -4.14 8.03
N ALA A 310 -21.64 -4.26 8.88
CA ALA A 310 -21.28 -3.23 9.83
C ALA A 310 -19.79 -3.25 10.14
N ASP A 311 -19.25 -2.05 10.36
CA ASP A 311 -17.91 -1.85 10.91
C ASP A 311 -18.01 -1.56 12.41
N THR A 312 -17.11 -2.16 13.19
CA THR A 312 -16.96 -1.92 14.61
C THR A 312 -15.56 -1.34 14.87
N PRO A 313 -15.44 -0.07 15.31
CA PRO A 313 -14.15 0.51 15.62
C PRO A 313 -13.54 -0.18 16.85
N ARG A 314 -12.24 -0.46 16.79
CA ARG A 314 -11.44 -0.92 17.93
C ARG A 314 -10.21 -0.03 18.10
N THR A 315 -9.55 -0.17 19.23
CA THR A 315 -8.28 0.51 19.53
C THR A 315 -7.18 -0.51 19.79
N LEU A 316 -5.93 -0.06 19.75
CA LEU A 316 -4.80 -0.89 20.16
C LEU A 316 -4.92 -1.26 21.65
N GLU A 317 -5.37 -0.33 22.50
CA GLU A 317 -5.62 -0.57 23.93
C GLU A 317 -6.60 -1.72 24.11
N TRP A 318 -7.71 -1.70 23.38
CA TRP A 318 -8.70 -2.77 23.45
C TRP A 318 -8.09 -4.13 23.10
N ALA A 319 -7.24 -4.20 22.06
CA ALA A 319 -6.58 -5.45 21.70
C ALA A 319 -5.51 -5.90 22.72
N LEU A 320 -4.78 -4.96 23.33
CA LEU A 320 -3.81 -5.26 24.40
C LEU A 320 -4.52 -5.77 25.66
N ASP A 321 -5.67 -5.19 26.02
CA ASP A 321 -6.49 -5.66 27.15
C ASP A 321 -6.95 -7.11 26.93
N GLN A 322 -7.26 -7.50 25.68
CA GLN A 322 -7.53 -8.90 25.34
C GLN A 322 -6.28 -9.78 25.54
N GLU A 323 -5.09 -9.40 25.07
CA GLU A 323 -3.83 -10.16 25.31
C GLU A 323 -3.52 -10.33 26.81
N VAL A 324 -3.74 -9.29 27.62
CA VAL A 324 -3.50 -9.34 29.07
C VAL A 324 -4.47 -10.31 29.76
N SER A 325 -5.74 -10.33 29.34
CA SER A 325 -6.70 -11.32 29.82
C SER A 325 -6.27 -12.76 29.50
N GLU A 326 -5.53 -12.93 28.41
CA GLU A 326 -4.90 -14.18 27.98
C GLU A 326 -3.54 -14.45 28.66
N LYS A 327 -3.10 -13.58 29.58
CA LYS A 327 -1.81 -13.62 30.32
C LYS A 327 -0.57 -13.53 29.44
N ILE A 328 -0.66 -12.84 28.29
CA ILE A 328 0.47 -12.58 27.39
C ILE A 328 0.92 -11.13 27.59
N VAL A 329 2.09 -10.90 28.21
CA VAL A 329 2.68 -9.56 28.34
C VAL A 329 3.82 -9.41 27.34
N ARG A 330 3.68 -8.46 26.41
CA ARG A 330 4.67 -8.17 25.36
C ARG A 330 4.77 -6.67 25.12
N GLU A 331 5.82 -6.25 24.44
CA GLU A 331 6.07 -4.85 24.09
C GLU A 331 4.88 -4.20 23.36
N ARG A 332 4.62 -2.93 23.61
CA ARG A 332 3.53 -2.20 22.94
C ARG A 332 3.97 -1.78 21.53
N PRO A 333 3.20 -2.10 20.47
CA PRO A 333 3.51 -1.63 19.12
C PRO A 333 3.41 -0.11 18.97
N SER A 334 4.27 0.46 18.11
CA SER A 334 4.14 1.84 17.64
C SER A 334 3.16 1.90 16.47
N VAL A 335 1.97 2.47 16.73
CA VAL A 335 0.88 2.58 15.74
C VAL A 335 0.77 4.02 15.24
N TYR A 336 0.82 4.17 13.93
CA TYR A 336 0.84 5.46 13.22
C TYR A 336 -0.47 5.66 12.47
N LYS A 337 -1.15 6.77 12.75
CA LYS A 337 -2.33 7.22 11.99
C LYS A 337 -1.92 8.37 11.09
N VAL A 338 -2.08 8.19 9.78
CA VAL A 338 -1.84 9.24 8.79
C VAL A 338 -3.20 9.83 8.42
N ALA A 339 -3.33 11.16 8.55
CA ALA A 339 -4.55 11.85 8.16
C ALA A 339 -4.79 11.72 6.64
N ASN A 340 -6.04 11.87 6.21
CA ASN A 340 -6.37 11.97 4.78
C ASN A 340 -5.63 13.16 4.15
N GLY A 341 -4.79 12.93 3.14
CA GLY A 341 -3.89 13.94 2.56
C GLY A 341 -2.54 14.10 3.28
N GLY A 342 -2.36 13.44 4.43
CA GLY A 342 -1.13 13.44 5.20
C GLY A 342 -0.06 12.53 4.62
N CYS A 343 1.19 12.73 5.05
CA CYS A 343 2.36 11.95 4.65
C CYS A 343 3.05 11.33 5.86
N LEU A 344 3.69 10.19 5.63
CA LEU A 344 4.57 9.51 6.58
C LEU A 344 5.86 9.09 5.86
N ILE A 345 7.01 9.44 6.43
CA ILE A 345 8.32 8.95 6.02
C ILE A 345 8.67 7.73 6.87
N LEU A 346 9.17 6.66 6.24
CA LEU A 346 9.60 5.43 6.90
C LEU A 346 11.11 5.47 7.12
N ASP A 347 11.55 6.32 8.03
CA ASP A 347 12.96 6.72 8.23
C ASP A 347 13.80 5.83 9.16
N ALA A 348 13.22 4.74 9.68
CA ALA A 348 13.91 3.73 10.50
C ALA A 348 15.24 3.25 9.89
#